data_AF-E0XN13-F1
#
_entry.id   AF-E0XN13-F1
#
_cell.length_a   1.000
_cell.length_b   1.000
_cell.length_c   1.000
_cell.angle_alpha   90.00
_cell.angle_beta   90.00
_cell.angle_gamma   90.00
#
_symmetry.space_group_name_H-M   'P 1'
#
loop_
_entity.id
_entity.type
_entity.pdbx_description
1 polymer ?
#
loop_
_entity_poly.entity_id
_entity_poly.type
_entity_poly.pdbx_seq_one_letter_code
_entity_poly.pdbx_strand_id
1 'polypeptide(L)'
;PHQQLMSKLDRKNQARQKQQVKRQEKSQAASIFTGQNGAPRQVAIVPLSENIDVAAVIRALNESVDVANDLSIDHLTRIRVDRFKQNIMYTPSKYDLIHALDVCRVADFVVLVLPTDVEVTEEGETLLRSIESQGISNVLVVAQGLDQVNPQKKRPQVISSLVSFMNHFFPTIDKVLSLDSRQECSNVVRNLCTATPKGIRWRDDRSWMRVEDVKWPDAQGSLVDDVVVTGVVRGKGLKADRIAHIPGWG
;
A
#
# COMPACT_ATOMS: atom_id res chain seq x y z
N PRO A 1 -9.87 -50.92 3.93
CA PRO A 1 -10.02 -49.60 3.31
C PRO A 1 -9.91 -49.69 1.77
N HIS A 2 -11.05 -49.67 1.07
CA HIS A 2 -11.08 -49.65 -0.39
C HIS A 2 -10.48 -48.34 -0.91
N GLN A 3 -9.42 -48.44 -1.70
CA GLN A 3 -8.83 -47.31 -2.41
C GLN A 3 -9.87 -46.82 -3.44
N GLN A 4 -10.57 -45.72 -3.14
CA GLN A 4 -11.49 -45.10 -4.08
C GLN A 4 -10.68 -44.52 -5.25
N LEU A 5 -10.59 -45.28 -6.33
CA LEU A 5 -10.01 -44.83 -7.58
C LEU A 5 -10.97 -43.81 -8.21
N MET A 6 -10.68 -42.51 -8.00
CA MET A 6 -11.42 -41.43 -8.66
C MET A 6 -11.32 -41.57 -10.18
N SER A 7 -12.47 -41.51 -10.86
CA SER A 7 -12.52 -41.49 -12.31
C SER A 7 -11.86 -40.21 -12.86
N LYS A 8 -11.53 -40.21 -14.15
CA LYS A 8 -11.01 -39.00 -14.82
C LYS A 8 -12.01 -37.84 -14.74
N LEU A 9 -13.30 -38.13 -14.80
CA LEU A 9 -14.37 -37.13 -14.67
C LEU A 9 -14.43 -36.56 -13.25
N ASP A 10 -14.31 -37.40 -12.22
CA ASP A 10 -14.32 -36.94 -10.82
C ASP A 10 -13.15 -36.03 -10.52
N ARG A 11 -11.94 -36.36 -11.01
CA ARG A 11 -10.75 -35.50 -10.87
C ARG A 11 -10.95 -34.15 -11.54
N LYS A 12 -11.52 -34.13 -12.75
CA LYS A 12 -11.82 -32.89 -13.49
C LYS A 12 -12.87 -32.04 -12.76
N ASN A 13 -13.92 -32.66 -12.24
CA ASN A 13 -14.98 -31.99 -11.50
C ASN A 13 -14.46 -31.40 -10.18
N GLN A 14 -13.67 -32.18 -9.42
CA GLN A 14 -13.05 -31.71 -8.19
C GLN A 14 -12.09 -30.53 -8.45
N ALA A 15 -11.29 -30.59 -9.52
CA ALA A 15 -10.43 -29.48 -9.91
C ALA A 15 -11.24 -28.22 -10.26
N ARG A 16 -12.34 -28.37 -11.00
CA ARG A 16 -13.23 -27.25 -11.37
C ARG A 16 -13.90 -26.62 -10.14
N GLN A 17 -14.38 -27.43 -9.20
CA GLN A 17 -14.94 -26.95 -7.93
C GLN A 17 -13.90 -26.17 -7.12
N LYS A 18 -12.69 -26.73 -6.96
CA LYS A 18 -11.58 -26.04 -6.27
C LYS A 18 -11.22 -24.71 -6.95
N GLN A 19 -11.23 -24.66 -8.28
CA GLN A 19 -10.98 -23.43 -9.03
C GLN A 19 -12.08 -22.38 -8.80
N GLN A 20 -13.36 -22.79 -8.83
CA GLN A 20 -14.48 -21.90 -8.58
C GLN A 20 -14.43 -21.29 -7.17
N VAL A 21 -14.18 -22.11 -6.15
CA VAL A 21 -14.03 -21.65 -4.76
C VAL A 21 -12.91 -20.62 -4.64
N LYS A 22 -11.70 -20.93 -5.14
CA LYS A 22 -10.58 -19.98 -5.10
C LYS A 22 -10.87 -18.66 -5.84
N ARG A 23 -11.61 -18.74 -6.96
CA ARG A 23 -12.01 -17.54 -7.72
C ARG A 23 -13.01 -16.70 -6.93
N GLN A 24 -13.96 -17.34 -6.25
CA GLN A 24 -14.93 -16.66 -5.41
C GLN A 24 -14.26 -15.99 -4.20
N GLU A 25 -13.36 -16.70 -3.50
CA GLU A 25 -12.58 -16.15 -2.39
C GLU A 25 -11.80 -14.89 -2.81
N LYS A 26 -11.10 -14.96 -3.96
CA LYS A 26 -10.37 -13.81 -4.51
C LYS A 26 -11.31 -12.64 -4.83
N SER A 27 -12.48 -12.91 -5.40
CA SER A 27 -13.48 -11.88 -5.73
C SER A 27 -14.06 -11.23 -4.47
N GLN A 28 -14.34 -12.02 -3.43
CA GLN A 28 -14.85 -11.52 -2.15
C GLN A 28 -13.80 -10.63 -1.46
N ALA A 29 -12.54 -11.06 -1.43
CA ALA A 29 -11.43 -10.27 -0.87
C ALA A 29 -11.25 -8.90 -1.57
N ALA A 30 -11.56 -8.82 -2.87
CA ALA A 30 -11.44 -7.58 -3.64
C ALA A 30 -12.73 -6.72 -3.63
N SER A 31 -13.86 -7.27 -3.20
CA SER A 31 -15.19 -6.65 -3.35
C SER A 31 -15.30 -5.28 -2.67
N ILE A 32 -14.64 -5.10 -1.53
CA ILE A 32 -14.64 -3.84 -0.78
C ILE A 32 -14.05 -2.66 -1.58
N PHE A 33 -13.18 -2.92 -2.56
CA PHE A 33 -12.55 -1.90 -3.41
C PHE A 33 -13.31 -1.64 -4.71
N THR A 34 -14.43 -2.32 -4.94
CA THR A 34 -15.15 -2.25 -6.22
C THR A 34 -16.12 -1.08 -6.28
N GLY A 35 -16.34 -0.56 -7.50
CA GLY A 35 -17.27 0.53 -7.75
C GLY A 35 -16.66 1.93 -7.57
N GLN A 36 -17.50 2.95 -7.76
CA GLN A 36 -17.12 4.36 -7.59
C GLN A 36 -16.96 4.72 -6.11
N ASN A 37 -17.82 4.15 -5.26
CA ASN A 37 -17.82 4.37 -3.80
C ASN A 37 -17.04 3.28 -3.05
N GLY A 38 -16.22 2.49 -3.76
CA GLY A 38 -15.37 1.48 -3.14
C GLY A 38 -14.37 2.09 -2.15
N ALA A 39 -13.97 1.30 -1.15
CA ALA A 39 -12.91 1.68 -0.23
C ALA A 39 -11.64 2.06 -0.99
N PRO A 40 -10.91 3.10 -0.57
CA PRO A 40 -9.65 3.42 -1.21
C PRO A 40 -8.60 2.40 -0.79
N ARG A 41 -7.76 2.01 -1.75
CA ARG A 41 -6.54 1.27 -1.47
C ARG A 41 -5.55 2.20 -0.79
N GLN A 42 -5.15 1.86 0.42
CA GLN A 42 -4.25 2.67 1.23
C GLN A 42 -2.82 2.46 0.75
N VAL A 43 -2.17 3.50 0.22
CA VAL A 43 -0.83 3.41 -0.34
C VAL A 43 0.11 4.30 0.46
N ALA A 44 1.03 3.70 1.18
CA ALA A 44 2.13 4.41 1.84
C ALA A 44 3.21 4.76 0.80
N ILE A 45 3.67 6.00 0.77
CA ILE A 45 4.86 6.39 0.00
C ILE A 45 5.97 6.69 1.01
N VAL A 46 6.98 5.83 1.04
CA VAL A 46 8.05 5.89 2.04
C VAL A 46 9.37 6.21 1.35
N PRO A 47 9.92 7.41 1.55
CA PRO A 47 11.24 7.75 1.04
C PRO A 47 12.32 7.03 1.85
N LEU A 48 13.42 6.64 1.19
CA LEU A 48 14.62 6.05 1.82
C LEU A 48 15.83 7.01 1.78
N SER A 49 15.56 8.30 1.63
CA SER A 49 16.53 9.39 1.68
C SER A 49 15.78 10.71 1.90
N GLU A 50 16.43 11.68 2.54
CA GLU A 50 15.91 13.03 2.76
C GLU A 50 15.68 13.80 1.44
N ASN A 51 16.42 13.48 0.39
CA ASN A 51 16.37 14.20 -0.89
C ASN A 51 15.14 13.84 -1.75
N ILE A 52 14.32 12.88 -1.31
CA ILE A 52 13.18 12.40 -2.08
C ILE A 52 11.97 13.32 -1.88
N ASP A 53 11.57 14.02 -2.94
CA ASP A 53 10.30 14.74 -2.97
C ASP A 53 9.14 13.73 -3.15
N VAL A 54 8.54 13.34 -2.02
CA VAL A 54 7.38 12.43 -1.96
C VAL A 54 6.18 12.98 -2.75
N ALA A 55 6.00 14.30 -2.81
CA ALA A 55 4.94 14.89 -3.60
C ALA A 55 5.21 14.73 -5.10
N ALA A 56 6.46 14.88 -5.56
CA ALA A 56 6.84 14.59 -6.93
C ALA A 56 6.61 13.12 -7.29
N VAL A 57 6.87 12.19 -6.37
CA VAL A 57 6.57 10.77 -6.56
C VAL A 57 5.09 10.56 -6.82
N ILE A 58 4.21 11.11 -5.98
CA ILE A 58 2.75 10.99 -6.13
C ILE A 58 2.29 11.63 -7.45
N ARG A 59 2.79 12.82 -7.79
CA ARG A 59 2.50 13.48 -9.07
C ARG A 59 2.88 12.63 -10.27
N ALA A 60 4.08 12.05 -10.29
CA ALA A 60 4.54 11.19 -11.37
C ALA A 60 3.66 9.93 -11.53
N LEU A 61 3.21 9.34 -10.42
CA LEU A 61 2.29 8.20 -10.44
C LEU A 61 0.92 8.61 -11.04
N ASN A 62 0.34 9.73 -10.62
CA ASN A 62 -0.95 10.20 -11.12
C ASN A 62 -0.92 10.58 -12.60
N GLU A 63 0.11 11.35 -13.01
CA GLU A 63 0.28 11.77 -14.40
C GLU A 63 0.43 10.57 -15.35
N SER A 64 1.01 9.46 -14.87
CA SER A 64 1.15 8.23 -15.66
C SER A 64 -0.17 7.55 -16.03
N VAL A 65 -1.26 7.92 -15.35
CA VAL A 65 -2.61 7.42 -15.57
C VAL A 65 -3.62 8.54 -15.81
N ASP A 66 -3.13 9.72 -16.21
CA ASP A 66 -3.94 10.86 -16.66
C ASP A 66 -4.89 11.41 -15.57
N VAL A 67 -4.50 11.28 -14.31
CA VAL A 67 -5.21 11.87 -13.16
C VAL A 67 -4.68 13.28 -12.92
N ALA A 68 -5.58 14.26 -12.79
CA ALA A 68 -5.24 15.66 -12.53
C ALA A 68 -4.59 15.86 -11.14
N ASN A 69 -3.60 16.75 -11.08
CA ASN A 69 -2.72 16.97 -9.92
C ASN A 69 -3.23 18.04 -8.93
N ASP A 70 -4.54 18.19 -8.74
CA ASP A 70 -5.12 19.11 -7.74
C ASP A 70 -5.00 18.56 -6.31
N LEU A 71 -3.83 18.03 -5.96
CA LEU A 71 -3.54 17.48 -4.65
C LEU A 71 -3.02 18.57 -3.73
N SER A 72 -3.84 18.99 -2.76
CA SER A 72 -3.31 19.48 -1.50
C SER A 72 -2.67 18.30 -0.77
N ILE A 73 -1.34 18.27 -0.71
CA ILE A 73 -0.56 17.22 -0.01
C ILE A 73 -0.98 17.11 1.48
N ASP A 74 -1.54 18.20 2.03
CA ASP A 74 -2.00 18.32 3.41
C ASP A 74 -3.37 17.67 3.70
N HIS A 75 -4.08 17.17 2.69
CA HIS A 75 -5.38 16.52 2.88
C HIS A 75 -5.40 15.10 2.32
N LEU A 76 -6.05 14.20 3.06
CA LEU A 76 -6.34 12.83 2.64
C LEU A 76 -7.08 12.87 1.29
N THR A 77 -6.35 12.71 0.20
CA THR A 77 -6.95 12.83 -1.13
C THR A 77 -7.20 11.44 -1.70
N ARG A 78 -8.48 11.06 -1.73
CA ARG A 78 -8.95 9.89 -2.45
C ARG A 78 -8.92 10.20 -3.95
N ILE A 79 -8.17 9.39 -4.68
CA ILE A 79 -7.99 9.53 -6.12
C ILE A 79 -8.68 8.38 -6.82
N ARG A 80 -9.46 8.73 -7.85
CA ARG A 80 -10.06 7.76 -8.75
C ARG A 80 -9.12 7.52 -9.93
N VAL A 81 -8.70 6.26 -10.12
CA VAL A 81 -7.99 5.84 -11.33
C VAL A 81 -8.98 5.16 -12.27
N ASP A 82 -9.55 5.92 -13.20
CA ASP A 82 -10.63 5.44 -14.08
C ASP A 82 -10.19 4.28 -14.98
N ARG A 83 -8.95 4.31 -15.46
CA ARG A 83 -8.35 3.24 -16.29
C ARG A 83 -8.50 1.86 -15.64
N PHE A 84 -8.34 1.78 -14.32
CA PHE A 84 -8.43 0.52 -13.58
C PHE A 84 -9.71 0.39 -12.76
N LYS A 85 -10.56 1.42 -12.77
CA LYS A 85 -11.78 1.52 -11.97
C LYS A 85 -11.53 1.27 -10.48
N GLN A 86 -10.46 1.83 -9.93
CA GLN A 86 -10.10 1.71 -8.52
C GLN A 86 -9.90 3.06 -7.84
N ASN A 87 -10.14 3.10 -6.54
CA ASN A 87 -9.86 4.25 -5.69
C ASN A 87 -8.53 4.01 -4.97
N ILE A 88 -7.63 4.98 -4.99
CA ILE A 88 -6.36 4.98 -4.27
C ILE A 88 -6.37 6.13 -3.27
N MET A 89 -5.74 5.94 -2.11
CA MET A 89 -5.44 7.03 -1.19
C MET A 89 -3.97 6.96 -0.81
N TYR A 90 -3.21 7.95 -1.27
CA TYR A 90 -1.80 8.07 -0.94
C TYR A 90 -1.61 8.62 0.47
N THR A 91 -0.57 8.13 1.13
CA THR A 91 -0.14 8.58 2.45
C THR A 91 1.34 8.88 2.36
N PRO A 92 1.71 10.16 2.21
CA PRO A 92 3.12 10.52 2.17
C PRO A 92 3.73 10.23 3.55
N SER A 93 4.91 9.61 3.56
CA SER A 93 5.73 9.51 4.76
C SER A 93 6.90 10.47 4.70
N LYS A 94 7.28 11.04 5.83
CA LYS A 94 8.60 11.65 6.00
C LYS A 94 9.67 10.56 6.04
N TYR A 95 10.92 10.94 5.78
CA TYR A 95 12.09 10.09 6.10
C TYR A 95 12.31 10.11 7.62
N ASP A 96 11.43 9.40 8.32
CA ASP A 96 11.41 9.28 9.77
C ASP A 96 10.87 7.89 10.15
N LEU A 97 11.52 7.25 11.11
CA LEU A 97 11.21 5.87 11.51
C LEU A 97 9.78 5.74 12.03
N ILE A 98 9.36 6.62 12.95
CA ILE A 98 8.05 6.52 13.60
C ILE A 98 6.94 6.81 12.59
N HIS A 99 7.14 7.81 11.76
CA HIS A 99 6.21 8.17 10.69
C HIS A 99 6.06 7.03 9.67
N ALA A 100 7.16 6.36 9.29
CA ALA A 100 7.11 5.22 8.40
C ALA A 100 6.36 4.03 9.01
N LEU A 101 6.57 3.72 10.29
CA LEU A 101 5.83 2.68 11.02
C LEU A 101 4.32 2.98 11.09
N ASP A 102 3.97 4.23 11.39
CA ASP A 102 2.57 4.65 11.53
C ASP A 102 1.80 4.63 10.22
N VAL A 103 2.44 4.97 9.12
CA VAL A 103 1.83 4.94 7.79
C VAL A 103 1.78 3.51 7.24
N CYS A 104 2.85 2.71 7.40
CA CYS A 104 2.91 1.33 6.91
C CYS A 104 1.92 0.40 7.60
N ARG A 105 1.69 0.56 8.92
CA ARG A 105 0.76 -0.29 9.66
C ARG A 105 -0.69 -0.20 9.17
N VAL A 106 -1.09 0.92 8.55
CA VAL A 106 -2.44 1.12 7.99
C VAL A 106 -2.50 0.97 6.46
N ALA A 107 -1.39 0.64 5.81
CA ALA A 107 -1.30 0.56 4.37
C ALA A 107 -1.72 -0.81 3.80
N ASP A 108 -2.35 -0.80 2.63
CA ASP A 108 -2.58 -1.99 1.79
C ASP A 108 -1.38 -2.25 0.87
N PHE A 109 -0.65 -1.18 0.54
CA PHE A 109 0.56 -1.21 -0.26
C PHE A 109 1.57 -0.22 0.29
N VAL A 110 2.84 -0.61 0.29
CA VAL A 110 3.96 0.25 0.63
C VAL A 110 4.82 0.43 -0.60
N VAL A 111 4.98 1.67 -1.05
CA VAL A 111 5.90 2.06 -2.11
C VAL A 111 7.15 2.62 -1.47
N LEU A 112 8.23 1.84 -1.52
CA LEU A 112 9.55 2.26 -1.08
C LEU A 112 10.23 3.01 -2.21
N VAL A 113 10.64 4.25 -1.96
CA VAL A 113 11.30 5.11 -2.94
C VAL A 113 12.79 5.16 -2.63
N LEU A 114 13.61 4.65 -3.55
CA LEU A 114 15.05 4.62 -3.44
C LEU A 114 15.68 5.83 -4.15
N PRO A 115 16.68 6.48 -3.55
CA PRO A 115 17.54 7.42 -4.27
C PRO A 115 18.42 6.64 -5.28
N THR A 116 18.91 7.34 -6.30
CA THR A 116 19.86 6.78 -7.29
C THR A 116 21.21 7.49 -7.27
N ASP A 117 21.29 8.62 -6.59
CA ASP A 117 22.43 9.52 -6.45
C ASP A 117 23.22 9.30 -5.15
N VAL A 118 22.54 8.84 -4.11
CA VAL A 118 23.13 8.55 -2.79
C VAL A 118 22.84 7.12 -2.34
N GLU A 119 23.71 6.57 -1.49
CA GLU A 119 23.44 5.29 -0.82
C GLU A 119 22.43 5.48 0.31
N VAL A 120 21.68 4.43 0.61
CA VAL A 120 20.76 4.41 1.75
C VAL A 120 21.59 4.40 3.03
N THR A 121 21.31 5.33 3.95
CA THR A 121 22.05 5.42 5.21
C THR A 121 21.62 4.33 6.20
N GLU A 122 22.38 4.16 7.29
CA GLU A 122 22.05 3.21 8.36
C GLU A 122 20.66 3.47 8.98
N GLU A 123 20.23 4.74 9.03
CA GLU A 123 18.88 5.12 9.45
C GLU A 123 17.82 4.56 8.49
N GLY A 124 18.09 4.59 7.18
CA GLY A 124 17.21 4.02 6.16
C GLY A 124 17.15 2.51 6.24
N GLU A 125 18.27 1.83 6.52
CA GLU A 125 18.27 0.39 6.81
C GLU A 125 17.48 0.06 8.08
N THR A 126 17.62 0.88 9.12
CA THR A 126 16.88 0.72 10.39
C THR A 126 15.38 0.90 10.16
N LEU A 127 14.99 1.88 9.34
CA LEU A 127 13.63 2.08 8.90
C LEU A 127 13.10 0.84 8.17
N LEU A 128 13.84 0.31 7.19
CA LEU A 128 13.48 -0.89 6.44
C LEU A 128 13.27 -2.11 7.34
N ARG A 129 14.23 -2.40 8.24
CA ARG A 129 14.10 -3.51 9.20
C ARG A 129 12.90 -3.34 10.12
N SER A 130 12.63 -2.11 10.55
CA SER A 130 11.56 -1.83 11.50
C SER A 130 10.17 -2.01 10.88
N ILE A 131 9.95 -1.48 9.66
CA ILE A 131 8.66 -1.65 8.97
C ILE A 131 8.43 -3.10 8.55
N GLU A 132 9.49 -3.84 8.20
CA GLU A 132 9.42 -5.26 7.89
C GLU A 132 9.04 -6.08 9.15
N SER A 133 9.73 -5.82 10.27
CA SER A 133 9.53 -6.51 11.55
C SER A 133 8.16 -6.25 12.18
N GLN A 134 7.57 -5.06 11.98
CA GLN A 134 6.20 -4.76 12.41
C GLN A 134 5.15 -5.61 11.67
N GLY A 135 5.51 -6.15 10.50
CA GLY A 135 4.61 -6.77 9.54
C GLY A 135 4.18 -5.75 8.51
N ILE A 136 4.62 -5.98 7.28
CA ILE A 136 4.33 -5.13 6.11
C ILE A 136 3.37 -5.84 5.14
N SER A 137 2.59 -5.06 4.41
CA SER A 137 1.71 -5.57 3.36
C SER A 137 2.46 -5.72 2.02
N ASN A 138 1.81 -5.50 0.88
CA ASN A 138 2.46 -5.56 -0.43
C ASN A 138 3.49 -4.45 -0.58
N VAL A 139 4.74 -4.82 -0.82
CA VAL A 139 5.82 -3.87 -1.11
C VAL A 139 6.00 -3.73 -2.62
N LEU A 140 6.10 -2.49 -3.09
CA LEU A 140 6.58 -2.12 -4.41
C LEU A 140 7.80 -1.22 -4.22
N VAL A 141 8.80 -1.37 -5.08
CA VAL A 141 10.01 -0.56 -5.00
C VAL A 141 10.15 0.27 -6.26
N VAL A 142 10.40 1.57 -6.07
CA VAL A 142 10.62 2.53 -7.14
C VAL A 142 11.92 3.29 -6.91
N ALA A 143 12.54 3.77 -7.99
CA ALA A 143 13.75 4.59 -7.95
C ALA A 143 13.47 5.99 -8.50
N GLN A 144 13.96 7.02 -7.81
CA GLN A 144 13.90 8.41 -8.27
C GLN A 144 15.26 8.83 -8.83
N GLY A 145 15.24 9.49 -9.99
CA GLY A 145 16.41 10.15 -10.56
C GLY A 145 17.36 9.27 -11.37
N LEU A 146 16.87 8.12 -11.82
CA LEU A 146 17.63 7.23 -12.70
C LEU A 146 18.07 7.93 -14.00
N ASP A 147 17.28 8.89 -14.49
CA ASP A 147 17.63 9.67 -15.67
C ASP A 147 18.82 10.62 -15.45
N GLN A 148 19.10 11.01 -14.21
CA GLN A 148 20.27 11.83 -13.86
C GLN A 148 21.56 11.01 -13.74
N VAL A 149 21.46 9.67 -13.69
CA VAL A 149 22.63 8.78 -13.64
C VAL A 149 23.41 8.86 -14.96
N ASN A 150 24.65 9.34 -14.85
CA ASN A 150 25.58 9.47 -15.97
C ASN A 150 26.85 8.63 -15.76
N PRO A 151 27.35 7.94 -16.81
CA PRO A 151 26.77 7.81 -18.15
C PRO A 151 25.53 6.89 -18.19
N GLN A 152 24.64 7.09 -19.16
CA GLN A 152 23.37 6.35 -19.30
C GLN A 152 23.53 4.82 -19.30
N LYS A 153 24.67 4.31 -19.80
CA LYS A 153 25.00 2.88 -19.81
C LYS A 153 25.09 2.26 -18.40
N LYS A 154 25.26 3.06 -17.34
CA LYS A 154 25.29 2.58 -15.95
C LYS A 154 23.91 2.38 -15.33
N ARG A 155 22.85 2.94 -15.91
CA ARG A 155 21.48 2.86 -15.35
C ARG A 155 21.02 1.41 -15.07
N PRO A 156 21.22 0.42 -15.96
CA PRO A 156 20.86 -0.96 -15.65
C PRO A 156 21.66 -1.56 -14.49
N GLN A 157 22.94 -1.18 -14.35
CA GLN A 157 23.79 -1.62 -13.24
C GLN A 157 23.30 -1.03 -11.91
N VAL A 158 22.93 0.25 -11.88
CA VAL A 158 22.35 0.90 -10.69
C VAL A 158 21.06 0.19 -10.28
N ILE A 159 20.13 -0.07 -11.21
CA ILE A 159 18.90 -0.81 -10.92
C ILE A 159 19.21 -2.21 -10.36
N SER A 160 20.15 -2.95 -10.95
CA SER A 160 20.57 -4.26 -10.45
C SER A 160 21.12 -4.18 -9.02
N SER A 161 21.92 -3.15 -8.72
CA SER A 161 22.45 -2.89 -7.38
C SER A 161 21.33 -2.60 -6.39
N LEU A 162 20.35 -1.77 -6.77
CA LEU A 162 19.19 -1.45 -5.92
C LEU A 162 18.31 -2.68 -5.67
N VAL A 163 18.08 -3.52 -6.69
CA VAL A 163 17.40 -4.82 -6.51
C VAL A 163 18.18 -5.72 -5.54
N SER A 164 19.50 -5.80 -5.68
CA SER A 164 20.35 -6.58 -4.77
C SER A 164 20.26 -6.08 -3.33
N PHE A 165 20.33 -4.76 -3.12
CA PHE A 165 20.16 -4.14 -1.81
C PHE A 165 18.79 -4.47 -1.21
N MET A 166 17.71 -4.29 -1.97
CA MET A 166 16.36 -4.55 -1.48
C MET A 166 16.10 -6.01 -1.15
N ASN A 167 16.72 -6.95 -1.87
CA ASN A 167 16.58 -8.38 -1.59
C ASN A 167 17.19 -8.81 -0.26
N HIS A 168 18.07 -7.99 0.35
CA HIS A 168 18.52 -8.23 1.73
C HIS A 168 17.37 -8.14 2.74
N PHE A 169 16.43 -7.21 2.53
CA PHE A 169 15.29 -6.99 3.43
C PHE A 169 14.00 -7.66 2.93
N PHE A 170 13.78 -7.68 1.62
CA PHE A 170 12.59 -8.21 0.98
C PHE A 170 12.96 -9.15 -0.17
N PRO A 171 13.19 -10.46 0.10
CA PRO A 171 13.67 -11.42 -0.90
C PRO A 171 12.74 -11.67 -2.09
N THR A 172 11.51 -11.16 -2.05
CA THR A 172 10.51 -11.30 -3.13
C THR A 172 10.49 -10.11 -4.08
N ILE A 173 11.43 -9.17 -3.95
CA ILE A 173 11.52 -7.99 -4.81
C ILE A 173 12.34 -8.32 -6.05
N ASP A 174 11.64 -8.61 -7.13
CA ASP A 174 12.27 -8.98 -8.41
C ASP A 174 12.68 -7.76 -9.25
N LYS A 175 12.06 -6.59 -9.00
CA LYS A 175 12.24 -5.41 -9.83
C LYS A 175 12.11 -4.10 -9.06
N VAL A 176 12.98 -3.15 -9.38
CA VAL A 176 12.86 -1.72 -9.05
C VAL A 176 12.38 -0.98 -10.30
N LEU A 177 11.33 -0.18 -10.16
CA LEU A 177 10.71 0.59 -11.25
C LEU A 177 11.16 2.06 -11.22
N SER A 178 11.53 2.63 -12.35
CA SER A 178 11.92 4.04 -12.45
C SER A 178 10.71 4.96 -12.41
N LEU A 179 10.77 6.00 -11.59
CA LEU A 179 9.78 7.08 -11.57
C LEU A 179 9.92 8.04 -12.75
N ASP A 180 11.08 8.06 -13.41
CA ASP A 180 11.32 8.93 -14.57
C ASP A 180 10.65 8.38 -15.84
N SER A 181 10.30 7.09 -15.84
CA SER A 181 9.59 6.44 -16.94
C SER A 181 8.09 6.43 -16.70
N ARG A 182 7.33 7.22 -17.47
CA ARG A 182 5.85 7.23 -17.45
C ARG A 182 5.27 5.82 -17.58
N GLN A 183 5.88 4.97 -18.40
CA GLN A 183 5.43 3.59 -18.60
C GLN A 183 5.62 2.74 -17.33
N GLU A 184 6.73 2.90 -16.63
CA GLU A 184 6.99 2.17 -15.38
C GLU A 184 6.12 2.71 -14.23
N CYS A 185 5.91 4.02 -14.13
CA CYS A 185 4.92 4.61 -13.22
C CYS A 185 3.51 4.04 -13.45
N SER A 186 3.07 3.93 -14.70
CA SER A 186 1.76 3.36 -15.03
C SER A 186 1.67 1.87 -14.63
N ASN A 187 2.79 1.15 -14.66
CA ASN A 187 2.87 -0.22 -14.15
C ASN A 187 2.79 -0.28 -12.62
N VAL A 188 3.42 0.67 -11.89
CA VAL A 188 3.23 0.81 -10.44
C VAL A 188 1.76 1.01 -10.12
N VAL A 189 1.09 1.97 -10.75
CA VAL A 189 -0.33 2.26 -10.50
C VAL A 189 -1.22 1.07 -10.86
N ARG A 190 -0.92 0.37 -11.96
CA ARG A 190 -1.61 -0.88 -12.31
C ARG A 190 -1.48 -1.92 -11.20
N ASN A 191 -0.29 -2.12 -10.65
CA ASN A 191 -0.06 -3.06 -9.55
C ASN A 191 -0.85 -2.67 -8.31
N LEU A 192 -0.81 -1.38 -7.92
CA LEU A 192 -1.61 -0.86 -6.81
C LEU A 192 -3.12 -1.15 -7.00
N CYS A 193 -3.64 -0.96 -8.22
CA CYS A 193 -5.06 -1.14 -8.52
C CYS A 193 -5.49 -2.61 -8.62
N THR A 194 -4.65 -3.47 -9.18
CA THR A 194 -5.07 -4.83 -9.60
C THR A 194 -4.59 -5.94 -8.68
N ALA A 195 -3.52 -5.72 -7.92
CA ALA A 195 -3.03 -6.72 -6.98
C ALA A 195 -4.02 -6.87 -5.81
N THR A 196 -4.12 -8.09 -5.28
CA THR A 196 -4.85 -8.33 -4.04
C THR A 196 -3.94 -7.95 -2.87
N PRO A 197 -4.38 -7.02 -1.98
CA PRO A 197 -3.61 -6.70 -0.79
C PRO A 197 -3.39 -7.95 0.07
N LYS A 198 -2.17 -8.12 0.56
CA LYS A 198 -1.75 -9.15 1.50
C LYS A 198 -2.03 -8.60 2.88
N GLY A 199 -2.89 -9.31 3.60
CA GLY A 199 -3.22 -8.95 4.97
C GLY A 199 -2.02 -9.01 5.91
N ILE A 200 -2.02 -8.15 6.93
CA ILE A 200 -1.11 -8.28 8.07
C ILE A 200 -1.92 -8.94 9.18
N ARG A 201 -1.50 -10.12 9.65
CA ARG A 201 -2.33 -10.97 10.52
C ARG A 201 -2.86 -10.24 11.75
N TRP A 202 -1.98 -9.55 12.50
CA TRP A 202 -2.38 -8.86 13.73
C TRP A 202 -3.36 -7.71 13.47
N ARG A 203 -3.29 -7.10 12.28
CA ARG A 203 -4.17 -6.00 11.86
C ARG A 203 -5.53 -6.54 11.40
N ASP A 204 -5.52 -7.57 10.56
CA ASP A 204 -6.73 -8.09 9.93
C ASP A 204 -7.54 -9.01 10.86
N ASP A 205 -6.92 -9.52 11.93
CA ASP A 205 -7.63 -10.20 13.03
C ASP A 205 -8.41 -9.22 13.92
N ARG A 206 -8.25 -7.91 13.71
CA ARG A 206 -8.97 -6.83 14.41
C ARG A 206 -9.79 -5.99 13.43
N SER A 207 -10.76 -5.28 13.97
CA SER A 207 -11.47 -4.23 13.24
C SER A 207 -10.61 -2.98 13.32
N TRP A 208 -10.28 -2.39 12.18
CA TRP A 208 -9.49 -1.17 12.12
C TRP A 208 -10.08 -0.21 11.09
N MET A 209 -9.80 1.07 11.26
CA MET A 209 -10.27 2.11 10.37
C MET A 209 -9.21 3.19 10.31
N ARG A 210 -8.95 3.69 9.11
CA ARG A 210 -8.24 4.96 8.98
C ARG A 210 -9.27 6.08 9.06
N VAL A 211 -8.98 7.06 9.90
CA VAL A 211 -9.82 8.24 10.08
C VAL A 211 -9.70 9.14 8.86
N GLU A 212 -10.84 9.45 8.24
CA GLU A 212 -10.97 10.32 7.06
C GLU A 212 -11.55 11.69 7.43
N ASP A 213 -12.46 11.74 8.41
CA ASP A 213 -13.07 12.97 8.91
C ASP A 213 -13.32 12.85 10.42
N VAL A 214 -13.18 13.97 11.14
CA VAL A 214 -13.41 14.06 12.59
C VAL A 214 -14.28 15.27 12.86
N LYS A 215 -15.42 15.04 13.52
CA LYS A 215 -16.30 16.10 14.00
C LYS A 215 -16.25 16.14 15.51
N TRP A 216 -15.67 17.21 16.01
CA TRP A 216 -15.67 17.54 17.42
C TRP A 216 -17.02 18.14 17.81
N PRO A 217 -17.49 17.88 19.03
CA PRO A 217 -18.73 18.46 19.52
C PRO A 217 -18.61 19.98 19.76
N ASP A 218 -19.74 20.67 19.70
CA ASP A 218 -19.82 22.11 19.97
C ASP A 218 -19.66 22.37 21.47
N ALA A 219 -18.49 22.90 21.87
CA ALA A 219 -18.09 23.11 23.26
C ALA A 219 -18.90 24.22 23.97
N GLN A 220 -20.16 23.94 24.33
CA GLN A 220 -21.01 24.83 25.14
C GLN A 220 -21.43 24.22 26.49
N GLY A 221 -20.97 23.01 26.81
CA GLY A 221 -21.22 22.35 28.10
C GLY A 221 -19.97 21.73 28.71
N SER A 222 -19.94 21.60 30.03
CA SER A 222 -18.83 21.03 30.83
C SER A 222 -18.76 19.49 30.82
N LEU A 223 -19.40 18.84 29.85
CA LEU A 223 -19.44 17.39 29.67
C LEU A 223 -18.66 17.03 28.41
N VAL A 224 -17.86 15.98 28.48
CA VAL A 224 -17.16 15.42 27.31
C VAL A 224 -18.22 14.87 26.37
N ASP A 225 -18.56 15.65 25.36
CA ASP A 225 -19.49 15.23 24.31
C ASP A 225 -18.83 14.22 23.35
N ASP A 226 -19.65 13.41 22.69
CA ASP A 226 -19.22 12.36 21.78
C ASP A 226 -18.47 12.92 20.56
N VAL A 227 -17.31 12.33 20.24
CA VAL A 227 -16.54 12.65 19.03
C VAL A 227 -16.97 11.72 17.90
N VAL A 228 -17.35 12.29 16.75
CA VAL A 228 -17.74 11.50 15.58
C VAL A 228 -16.55 11.33 14.65
N VAL A 229 -16.12 10.08 14.48
CA VAL A 229 -15.01 9.71 13.60
C VAL A 229 -15.56 8.95 12.39
N THR A 230 -15.22 9.41 11.19
CA THR A 230 -15.67 8.81 9.93
C THR A 230 -14.50 8.14 9.22
N GLY A 231 -14.75 6.97 8.62
CA GLY A 231 -13.80 6.27 7.78
C GLY A 231 -14.36 4.92 7.32
N VAL A 232 -13.53 4.15 6.62
CA VAL A 232 -13.91 2.82 6.14
C VAL A 232 -13.37 1.74 7.07
N VAL A 233 -14.26 0.93 7.64
CA VAL A 233 -13.88 -0.23 8.46
C VAL A 233 -13.23 -1.31 7.59
N ARG A 234 -12.11 -1.86 8.09
CA ARG A 234 -11.28 -2.88 7.46
C ARG A 234 -10.96 -3.99 8.47
N GLY A 235 -10.52 -5.15 7.98
CA GLY A 235 -10.25 -6.33 8.81
C GLY A 235 -11.54 -7.02 9.24
N LYS A 236 -11.74 -7.20 10.55
CA LYS A 236 -12.99 -7.74 11.11
C LYS A 236 -14.08 -6.65 11.17
N GLY A 237 -15.33 -7.08 11.30
CA GLY A 237 -16.47 -6.16 11.49
C GLY A 237 -16.37 -5.39 12.80
N LEU A 238 -16.64 -4.09 12.77
CA LEU A 238 -16.70 -3.24 13.97
C LEU A 238 -17.93 -3.61 14.81
N LYS A 239 -17.78 -3.64 16.13
CA LYS A 239 -18.88 -3.94 17.06
C LYS A 239 -18.94 -2.87 18.15
N ALA A 240 -20.14 -2.40 18.47
CA ALA A 240 -20.36 -1.32 19.44
C ALA A 240 -20.04 -1.70 20.89
N ASP A 241 -20.04 -3.00 21.22
CA ASP A 241 -19.70 -3.54 22.54
C ASP A 241 -18.19 -3.66 22.79
N ARG A 242 -17.35 -3.33 21.80
CA ARG A 242 -15.89 -3.40 21.90
C ARG A 242 -15.26 -2.02 22.02
N ILE A 243 -14.18 -1.97 22.80
CA ILE A 243 -13.36 -0.76 22.96
C ILE A 243 -12.62 -0.46 21.65
N ALA A 244 -12.54 0.82 21.30
CA ALA A 244 -11.67 1.34 20.26
C ALA A 244 -10.46 2.02 20.92
N HIS A 245 -9.27 1.79 20.37
CA HIS A 245 -8.03 2.45 20.78
C HIS A 245 -7.61 3.42 19.68
N ILE A 246 -7.37 4.68 20.05
CA ILE A 246 -6.87 5.70 19.13
C ILE A 246 -5.37 5.90 19.45
N PRO A 247 -4.46 5.61 18.51
CA PRO A 247 -3.04 5.82 18.73
C PRO A 247 -2.72 7.24 19.20
N GLY A 248 -2.01 7.35 20.33
CA GLY A 248 -1.64 8.62 20.96
C GLY A 248 -2.66 9.16 21.97
N TRP A 249 -3.87 8.59 22.05
CA TRP A 249 -4.95 9.06 22.93
C TRP A 249 -5.43 8.00 23.92
N GLY A 250 -5.22 6.72 23.62
CA GLY A 250 -5.65 5.59 24.45
C GLY A 250 -6.75 4.76 23.82
#